data_AF-A0A846PNR8-F1
#
_entry.id   AF-A0A846PNR8-F1
#
_cell.length_a   1.000
_cell.length_b   1.000
_cell.length_c   1.000
_cell.angle_alpha   90.00
_cell.angle_beta   90.00
_cell.angle_gamma   90.00
#
_symmetry.space_group_name_H-M   'P 1'
#
loop_
_entity.id
_entity.type
_entity.pdbx_description
1 polymer ?
#
loop_
_entity_poly.entity_id
_entity_poly.type
_entity_poly.pdbx_seq_one_letter_code
_entity_poly.pdbx_strand_id
1 'polypeptide(L)'
;GACDLAVQEAEMLRADLLVHFGHTPITTQPRVPTIYIEAKAEVNVKEAVSEALPLLKDWKSLGLATTVQHVDMLSEARELLIKSGKSVAIGDTGKLKYAGQVVGCNYSNAKAVSKDVEAFLFIGGGKFH
;
A
#
# COMPACT_ATOMS: atom_id res chain seq x y z
N GLY A 1 -8.85 -4.79 -10.91
CA GLY A 1 -7.83 -3.81 -10.46
C GLY A 1 -8.26 -2.43 -10.89
N ALA A 2 -7.73 -1.35 -10.28
CA ALA A 2 -8.01 0.01 -10.75
C ALA A 2 -7.44 0.32 -12.15
N CYS A 3 -6.59 -0.57 -12.69
CA CYS A 3 -6.14 -0.55 -14.09
C CYS A 3 -7.15 -1.14 -15.09
N ASP A 4 -8.25 -1.71 -14.61
CA ASP A 4 -9.30 -2.37 -15.39
C ASP A 4 -10.67 -1.87 -14.91
N LEU A 5 -10.94 -0.59 -15.18
CA LEU A 5 -12.23 0.02 -14.87
C LEU A 5 -13.25 -0.36 -15.94
N ALA A 6 -14.46 -0.74 -15.52
CA ALA A 6 -15.59 -1.09 -16.39
C ALA A 6 -16.24 0.15 -17.06
N VAL A 7 -15.40 1.01 -17.65
CA VAL A 7 -15.82 2.28 -18.27
C VAL A 7 -16.63 2.02 -19.53
N GLN A 8 -16.22 1.05 -20.35
CA GLN A 8 -16.89 0.74 -21.62
C GLN A 8 -18.30 0.18 -21.35
N GLU A 9 -18.41 -0.71 -20.37
CA GLU A 9 -19.67 -1.29 -19.92
C GLU A 9 -20.60 -0.21 -19.35
N ALA A 10 -20.06 0.70 -18.53
CA ALA A 10 -20.81 1.83 -18.00
C ALA A 10 -21.35 2.75 -19.11
N GLU A 11 -20.53 3.06 -20.12
CA GLU A 11 -20.95 3.86 -21.29
C GLU A 11 -22.06 3.14 -22.10
N MET A 12 -21.89 1.85 -22.38
CA MET A 12 -22.86 1.03 -23.12
C MET A 12 -24.22 0.98 -22.43
N LEU A 13 -24.22 0.87 -21.10
CA LEU A 13 -25.42 0.83 -20.28
C LEU A 13 -25.98 2.22 -19.95
N ARG A 14 -25.29 3.29 -20.38
CA ARG A 14 -25.62 4.69 -20.03
C ARG A 14 -25.69 4.91 -18.51
N ALA A 15 -24.78 4.30 -17.78
CA ALA A 15 -24.66 4.49 -16.35
C ALA A 15 -24.05 5.86 -16.03
N ASP A 16 -24.64 6.59 -15.10
CA ASP A 16 -24.17 7.92 -14.69
C ASP A 16 -22.97 7.88 -13.73
N LEU A 17 -22.74 6.73 -13.08
CA LEU A 17 -21.74 6.56 -12.03
C LEU A 17 -21.19 5.12 -12.00
N LEU A 18 -19.88 4.99 -11.89
CA LEU A 18 -19.19 3.74 -11.58
C LEU A 18 -18.76 3.71 -10.11
N VAL A 19 -19.09 2.63 -9.39
CA VAL A 19 -18.58 2.40 -8.02
C VAL A 19 -17.58 1.24 -8.07
N HIS A 20 -16.30 1.55 -7.83
CA HIS A 20 -15.20 0.60 -7.95
C HIS A 20 -14.66 0.22 -6.56
N PHE A 21 -14.85 -1.04 -6.18
CA PHE A 21 -14.44 -1.55 -4.87
C PHE A 21 -13.00 -2.08 -4.86
N GLY A 22 -12.37 -2.04 -3.70
CA GLY A 22 -11.12 -2.73 -3.36
C GLY A 22 -9.84 -2.01 -3.75
N HIS A 23 -9.89 -0.89 -4.47
CA HIS A 23 -8.70 -0.25 -5.04
C HIS A 23 -8.69 1.27 -4.82
N THR A 24 -7.48 1.84 -4.89
CA THR A 24 -7.29 3.29 -5.00
C THR A 24 -7.29 3.72 -6.47
N PRO A 25 -7.63 4.97 -6.79
CA PRO A 25 -7.44 5.51 -8.14
C PRO A 25 -5.99 5.37 -8.60
N ILE A 26 -5.79 4.94 -9.85
CA ILE A 26 -4.49 4.95 -10.54
C ILE A 26 -4.52 5.94 -11.73
N THR A 27 -5.70 6.21 -12.28
CA THR A 27 -5.91 7.16 -13.38
C THR A 27 -6.58 8.43 -12.87
N THR A 28 -6.16 9.58 -13.38
CA THR A 28 -6.60 10.90 -12.91
C THR A 28 -7.93 11.36 -13.51
N GLN A 29 -8.40 10.78 -14.63
CA GLN A 29 -9.63 11.21 -15.30
C GLN A 29 -10.36 10.03 -15.99
N PRO A 30 -11.26 9.31 -15.29
CA PRO A 30 -12.13 8.34 -15.94
C PRO A 30 -13.19 9.05 -16.79
N ARG A 31 -13.55 8.48 -17.95
CA ARG A 31 -14.58 9.02 -18.87
C ARG A 31 -15.98 9.03 -18.25
N VAL A 32 -16.21 8.16 -17.27
CA VAL A 32 -17.43 8.09 -16.46
C VAL A 32 -17.08 8.49 -15.02
N PRO A 33 -17.89 9.34 -14.36
CA PRO A 33 -17.71 9.63 -12.93
C PRO A 33 -17.52 8.33 -12.13
N THR A 34 -16.46 8.25 -11.33
CA THR A 34 -16.10 7.02 -10.62
C THR A 34 -15.83 7.30 -9.15
N ILE A 35 -16.53 6.57 -8.27
CA ILE A 35 -16.25 6.53 -6.83
C ILE A 35 -15.44 5.27 -6.53
N TYR A 36 -14.37 5.42 -5.78
CA TYR A 36 -13.55 4.30 -5.31
C TYR A 36 -13.88 4.00 -3.85
N ILE A 37 -14.20 2.75 -3.55
CA ILE A 37 -14.43 2.25 -2.20
C ILE A 37 -13.28 1.34 -1.82
N GLU A 38 -12.40 1.80 -0.94
CA GLU A 38 -11.25 1.04 -0.49
C GLU A 38 -11.68 -0.07 0.47
N ALA A 39 -11.31 -1.32 0.16
CA ALA A 39 -11.56 -2.46 1.04
C ALA A 39 -10.41 -2.60 2.05
N LYS A 40 -10.44 -1.78 3.11
CA LYS A 40 -9.48 -1.85 4.21
C LYS A 40 -9.66 -3.14 5.00
N ALA A 41 -8.55 -3.71 5.47
CA ALA A 41 -8.57 -4.85 6.36
C ALA A 41 -8.70 -4.37 7.81
N GLU A 42 -9.71 -4.86 8.53
CA GLU A 42 -9.88 -4.63 9.96
C GLU A 42 -9.07 -5.65 10.78
N VAL A 43 -7.75 -5.66 10.55
CA VAL A 43 -6.82 -6.56 11.25
C VAL A 43 -5.75 -5.76 11.95
N ASN A 44 -5.43 -6.16 13.18
CA ASN A 44 -4.34 -5.56 13.94
C ASN A 44 -3.01 -6.15 13.45
N VAL A 45 -2.10 -5.28 13.00
CA VAL A 45 -0.76 -5.72 12.52
C VAL A 45 0.29 -5.74 13.62
N LYS A 46 0.00 -5.21 14.82
CA LYS A 46 0.96 -5.09 15.92
C LYS A 46 1.59 -6.42 16.28
N GLU A 47 0.77 -7.46 16.44
CA GLU A 47 1.23 -8.80 16.82
C GLU A 47 2.19 -9.34 15.74
N ALA A 48 1.80 -9.28 14.47
CA ALA A 48 2.64 -9.72 13.35
C ALA A 48 3.95 -8.92 13.25
N VAL A 49 3.91 -7.60 13.46
CA VAL A 49 5.12 -6.75 13.45
C VAL A 49 6.02 -7.07 14.64
N SER A 50 5.46 -7.29 15.84
CA SER A 50 6.21 -7.69 17.03
C SER A 50 6.88 -9.05 16.86
N GLU A 51 6.18 -10.02 16.28
CA GLU A 51 6.74 -11.35 15.96
C GLU A 51 7.83 -11.29 14.89
N ALA A 52 7.80 -10.28 14.01
CA ALA A 52 8.85 -10.07 13.01
C ALA A 52 10.13 -9.44 13.59
N LEU A 53 10.08 -8.77 14.75
CA LEU A 53 11.25 -8.07 15.33
C LEU A 53 12.51 -8.95 15.48
N PRO A 54 12.43 -10.20 15.97
CA PRO A 54 13.60 -11.09 16.06
C PRO A 54 14.20 -11.42 14.69
N LEU A 55 13.37 -11.51 13.64
CA LEU A 55 13.81 -11.75 12.27
C LEU A 55 14.53 -10.52 11.72
N LEU A 56 14.15 -9.34 12.18
CA LEU A 56 14.70 -8.06 11.73
C LEU A 56 15.97 -7.63 12.49
N LYS A 57 16.48 -8.45 13.42
CA LYS A 57 17.55 -8.05 14.37
C LYS A 57 18.81 -7.52 13.70
N ASP A 58 19.18 -8.06 12.54
CA ASP A 58 20.44 -7.77 11.85
C ASP A 58 20.40 -6.46 11.03
N TRP A 59 19.22 -5.89 10.81
CA TRP A 59 19.03 -4.64 10.06
C TRP A 59 18.59 -3.50 10.97
N LYS A 60 19.29 -2.38 10.93
CA LYS A 60 18.98 -1.14 11.66
C LYS A 60 18.03 -0.24 10.89
N SER A 61 18.18 -0.12 9.57
CA SER A 61 17.31 0.71 8.73
C SER A 61 16.37 -0.10 7.86
N LEU A 62 15.06 0.18 7.99
CA LEU A 62 13.99 -0.57 7.36
C LEU A 62 13.13 0.32 6.46
N GLY A 63 12.81 -0.18 5.27
CA GLY A 63 11.75 0.37 4.43
C GLY A 63 10.42 -0.32 4.75
N LEU A 64 9.33 0.43 4.85
CA LEU A 64 7.99 -0.15 4.93
C LEU A 64 7.25 -0.08 3.59
N ALA A 65 6.62 -1.19 3.25
CA ALA A 65 5.73 -1.30 2.10
C ALA A 65 4.47 -2.10 2.46
N THR A 66 3.37 -1.84 1.76
CA THR A 66 2.07 -2.47 2.03
C THR A 66 1.12 -2.36 0.84
N THR A 67 -0.02 -3.03 0.90
CA THR A 67 -1.14 -2.82 -0.04
C THR A 67 -2.14 -1.82 0.52
N VAL A 68 -3.09 -1.35 -0.31
CA VAL A 68 -4.18 -0.46 0.13
C VAL A 68 -4.94 -1.01 1.34
N GLN A 69 -5.04 -2.34 1.45
CA GLN A 69 -5.81 -3.01 2.49
C GLN A 69 -5.24 -2.77 3.89
N HIS A 70 -3.91 -2.61 4.03
CA HIS A 70 -3.25 -2.43 5.33
C HIS A 70 -2.56 -1.07 5.47
N VAL A 71 -2.80 -0.12 4.55
CA VAL A 71 -2.05 1.14 4.51
C VAL A 71 -2.27 2.02 5.73
N ASP A 72 -3.45 1.95 6.34
CA ASP A 72 -3.79 2.73 7.53
C ASP A 72 -2.99 2.24 8.76
N MET A 73 -2.44 1.01 8.70
CA MET A 73 -1.65 0.40 9.76
C MET A 73 -0.15 0.72 9.67
N LEU A 74 0.31 1.40 8.61
CA LEU A 74 1.73 1.76 8.44
C LEU A 74 2.26 2.65 9.56
N SER A 75 1.45 3.59 10.05
CA SER A 75 1.87 4.50 11.11
C SER A 75 2.17 3.72 12.40
N GLU A 76 1.30 2.78 12.74
CA GLU A 76 1.45 1.95 13.93
C GLU A 76 2.65 1.00 13.83
N ALA A 77 2.83 0.34 12.67
CA ALA A 77 3.99 -0.50 12.42
C ALA A 77 5.30 0.30 12.51
N ARG A 78 5.33 1.51 11.94
CA ARG A 78 6.48 2.43 12.02
C ARG A 78 6.81 2.78 13.47
N GLU A 79 5.82 3.13 14.28
CA GLU A 79 6.04 3.45 15.70
C GLU A 79 6.61 2.27 16.49
N LEU A 80 6.11 1.05 16.27
CA LEU A 80 6.62 -0.15 16.94
C LEU A 80 8.08 -0.44 16.58
N LEU A 81 8.43 -0.32 15.30
CA LEU A 81 9.81 -0.52 14.83
C LEU A 81 10.75 0.54 15.40
N ILE A 82 10.34 1.81 15.42
CA ILE A 82 11.13 2.91 16.02
C ILE A 82 11.34 2.68 17.51
N LYS A 83 10.29 2.31 18.26
CA LYS A 83 10.39 1.96 19.70
C LYS A 83 11.34 0.79 19.95
N SER A 84 11.50 -0.09 18.97
CA SER A 84 12.41 -1.24 19.01
C SER A 84 13.83 -0.90 18.54
N GLY A 85 14.15 0.38 18.34
CA GLY A 85 15.49 0.86 17.99
C GLY A 85 15.81 0.82 16.49
N LYS A 86 14.81 0.70 15.62
CA LYS A 86 14.99 0.74 14.15
C LYS A 86 14.84 2.16 13.61
N SER A 87 15.55 2.49 12.55
CA SER A 87 15.19 3.63 11.69
C SER A 87 14.26 3.14 10.59
N VAL A 88 13.22 3.93 10.26
CA VAL A 88 12.16 3.51 9.36
C VAL A 88 11.90 4.57 8.29
N ALA A 89 12.00 4.18 7.03
CA ALA A 89 11.65 5.00 5.87
C ALA A 89 10.37 4.49 5.20
N ILE A 90 9.51 5.42 4.81
CA ILE A 90 8.31 5.15 4.00
C ILE A 90 8.41 6.07 2.79
N GLY A 91 8.60 5.49 1.60
CA GLY A 91 8.72 6.28 0.39
C GLY A 91 7.36 6.75 -0.12
N ASP A 92 7.36 7.94 -0.69
CA ASP A 92 6.21 8.53 -1.37
C ASP A 92 6.66 9.21 -2.66
N THR A 93 6.15 8.72 -3.78
CA THR A 93 6.42 9.26 -5.12
C THR A 93 5.22 10.01 -5.70
N GLY A 94 4.09 10.05 -4.99
CA GLY A 94 2.82 10.60 -5.47
C GLY A 94 2.15 9.81 -6.62
N LYS A 95 2.75 8.70 -7.08
CA LYS A 95 2.22 7.86 -8.17
C LYS A 95 1.12 6.89 -7.73
N LEU A 96 1.07 6.59 -6.44
CA LEU A 96 0.00 5.82 -5.80
C LEU A 96 -0.63 6.72 -4.74
N LYS A 97 -1.85 6.40 -4.30
CA LYS A 97 -2.62 7.28 -3.42
C LYS A 97 -1.95 7.51 -2.06
N TYR A 98 -1.22 6.51 -1.55
CA TYR A 98 -0.63 6.55 -0.22
C TYR A 98 0.88 6.27 -0.24
N ALA A 99 1.61 6.92 0.66
CA ALA A 99 2.99 6.58 0.97
C ALA A 99 3.11 5.11 1.38
N GLY A 100 4.19 4.45 0.97
CA GLY A 100 4.44 3.03 1.28
C GLY A 100 3.52 2.03 0.56
N GLN A 101 2.45 2.49 -0.10
CA GLN A 101 1.61 1.61 -0.92
C GLN A 101 2.42 1.07 -2.10
N VAL A 102 2.26 -0.22 -2.39
CA VAL A 102 2.71 -0.89 -3.62
C VAL A 102 1.53 -1.59 -4.30
N VAL A 103 1.65 -1.80 -5.60
CA VAL A 103 0.76 -2.66 -6.39
C VAL A 103 1.61 -3.58 -7.26
N GLY A 104 1.01 -4.63 -7.81
CA GLY A 104 1.77 -5.69 -8.50
C GLY A 104 2.65 -5.20 -9.66
N CYS A 105 2.28 -4.09 -10.31
CA CYS A 105 3.04 -3.48 -11.39
C CYS A 105 3.82 -2.21 -11.00
N ASN A 106 3.72 -1.73 -9.76
CA ASN A 106 4.35 -0.48 -9.35
C ASN A 106 4.83 -0.50 -7.88
N TYR A 107 6.15 -0.45 -7.72
CA TYR A 107 6.88 -0.41 -6.45
C TYR A 107 7.64 0.91 -6.27
N SER A 108 7.23 1.99 -6.95
CA SER A 108 7.98 3.26 -6.97
C SER A 108 8.21 3.81 -5.56
N ASN A 109 7.22 3.71 -4.67
CA ASN A 109 7.32 4.14 -3.28
C ASN A 109 8.43 3.38 -2.53
N ALA A 110 8.45 2.04 -2.59
CA ALA A 110 9.53 1.25 -1.98
C ALA A 110 10.90 1.57 -2.60
N LYS A 111 10.98 1.65 -3.94
CA LYS A 111 12.23 1.96 -4.65
C LYS A 111 12.79 3.34 -4.29
N ALA A 112 11.95 4.32 -4.01
CA ALA A 112 12.37 5.68 -3.68
C ALA A 112 13.27 5.77 -2.44
N VAL A 113 13.12 4.84 -1.48
CA VAL A 113 13.90 4.79 -0.25
C VAL A 113 14.92 3.63 -0.22
N SER A 114 15.02 2.86 -1.31
CA SER A 114 15.83 1.63 -1.36
C SER A 114 17.32 1.82 -1.12
N LYS A 115 17.86 3.04 -1.31
CA LYS A 115 19.27 3.36 -1.05
C LYS A 115 19.55 3.69 0.42
N ASP A 116 18.51 4.00 1.19
CA ASP A 116 18.61 4.48 2.58
C ASP A 116 18.26 3.39 3.60
N VAL A 117 17.85 2.21 3.13
CA VAL A 117 17.38 1.09 3.97
C VAL A 117 18.16 -0.19 3.67
N GLU A 118 18.39 -0.99 4.70
CA GLU A 118 19.11 -2.27 4.57
C GLU A 118 18.17 -3.44 4.22
N ALA A 119 16.90 -3.33 4.62
CA ALA A 119 15.87 -4.32 4.31
C ALA A 119 14.48 -3.68 4.20
N PHE A 120 13.53 -4.41 3.61
CA PHE A 120 12.12 -4.03 3.59
C PHE A 120 11.29 -4.97 4.45
N LEU A 121 10.39 -4.40 5.26
CA LEU A 121 9.27 -5.12 5.85
C LEU A 121 8.01 -4.81 5.03
N PHE A 122 7.50 -5.83 4.34
CA PHE A 122 6.22 -5.77 3.67
C PHE A 122 5.11 -6.26 4.59
N ILE A 123 4.02 -5.51 4.69
CA ILE A 123 2.84 -5.86 5.49
C ILE A 123 1.68 -6.19 4.55
N GLY A 124 1.34 -7.46 4.46
CA GLY A 124 0.22 -7.92 3.64
C GLY A 124 0.18 -9.44 3.52
N GLY A 125 -0.89 -9.93 2.91
CA GLY A 125 -1.02 -11.33 2.51
C GLY A 125 -0.35 -11.62 1.16
N GLY A 126 -0.09 -12.90 0.89
CA GLY A 126 0.48 -13.36 -0.37
C GLY A 126 2.02 -13.31 -0.41
N LYS A 127 2.59 -13.72 -1.55
CA LYS A 127 4.05 -13.77 -1.78
C LYS A 127 4.49 -13.02 -3.05
N PHE A 128 3.54 -12.47 -3.79
CA PHE A 128 3.82 -11.81 -5.07
C PHE A 128 4.41 -10.42 -4.86
N HIS A 129 3.83 -9.67 -3.92
CA HIS A 129 4.33 -8.36 -3.51
C HIS A 129 5.60 -8.49 -2.70
#